data_AF-A0A2V7AIR4-F1
#
_entry.id   AF-A0A2V7AIR4-F1
#
_cell.length_a   1.000
_cell.length_b   1.000
_cell.length_c   1.000
_cell.angle_alpha   90.00
_cell.angle_beta   90.00
_cell.angle_gamma   90.00
#
_symmetry.space_group_name_H-M   'P 1'
#
loop_
_entity.id
_entity.type
_entity.pdbx_description
1 polymer ?
#
loop_
_entity_poly.entity_id
_entity_poly.type
_entity_poly.pdbx_seq_one_letter_code
_entity_poly.pdbx_strand_id
1 'polypeptide(L)' 'MPNKIRVNLANALELQELPGIGPEQARAIVRFRAEHGPIQDERQFALIVSARPLDGALRERLDFDPAGNTSPEAPGA' A
#
# COMPACT_ATOMS: atom_id res chain seq x y z
N MET A 1 7.74 3.79 15.37
CA MET A 1 8.01 3.46 13.96
C MET A 1 6.69 3.58 13.21
N PRO A 2 6.61 4.25 12.05
CA PRO A 2 5.36 4.27 11.28
C PRO A 2 5.01 2.85 10.85
N ASN A 3 3.81 2.38 11.23
CA ASN A 3 3.33 1.06 10.84
C ASN A 3 3.10 1.06 9.32
N LYS A 4 3.95 0.33 8.59
CA LYS A 4 3.85 0.19 7.13
C LYS A 4 2.74 -0.78 6.77
N ILE A 5 1.97 -0.43 5.74
CA ILE A 5 0.88 -1.24 5.23
C ILE A 5 1.33 -1.87 3.92
N ARG A 6 1.31 -3.21 3.91
CA ARG A 6 1.65 -4.01 2.73
C ARG A 6 0.55 -3.91 1.70
N VAL A 7 0.69 -3.02 0.74
CA VAL A 7 -0.34 -2.69 -0.26
C VAL A 7 -0.82 -3.93 -1.02
N ASN A 8 0.09 -4.87 -1.29
CA ASN A 8 -0.20 -6.10 -2.03
C ASN A 8 -0.89 -7.20 -1.19
N LEU A 9 -0.85 -7.10 0.14
CA LEU A 9 -1.38 -8.14 1.04
C LEU A 9 -2.52 -7.64 1.93
N ALA A 10 -2.52 -6.36 2.27
CA ALA A 10 -3.49 -5.71 3.14
C ALA A 10 -4.91 -5.88 2.60
N ASN A 11 -5.87 -6.04 3.50
CA ASN A 11 -7.28 -6.03 3.14
C ASN A 11 -7.79 -4.59 2.95
N ALA A 12 -9.02 -4.44 2.44
CA ALA A 12 -9.58 -3.12 2.15
C ALA A 12 -9.72 -2.22 3.39
N LEU A 13 -9.92 -2.79 4.58
CA LEU A 13 -10.01 -2.02 5.83
C LEU A 13 -8.63 -1.53 6.27
N GLU A 14 -7.60 -2.37 6.20
CA GLU A 14 -6.22 -1.99 6.48
C GLU A 14 -5.74 -0.89 5.53
N LEU A 15 -6.08 -0.98 4.25
CA LEU A 15 -5.74 0.06 3.26
C LEU A 15 -6.37 1.42 3.60
N GLN A 16 -7.52 1.46 4.27
CA GLN A 16 -8.17 2.71 4.70
C GLN A 16 -7.49 3.35 5.91
N GLU A 17 -6.57 2.66 6.58
CA GLU A 17 -5.74 3.28 7.64
C GLU A 17 -4.65 4.19 7.05
N LEU A 18 -4.44 4.14 5.73
CA LEU A 18 -3.57 5.05 5.01
C LEU A 18 -4.23 6.44 4.89
N PRO A 19 -3.50 7.52 5.20
CA PRO A 19 -4.04 8.87 5.13
C PRO A 19 -4.48 9.20 3.70
N GLY A 20 -5.71 9.69 3.54
CA GLY A 20 -6.28 10.05 2.23
C GLY A 20 -6.82 8.87 1.42
N ILE A 21 -6.77 7.64 1.95
CA ILE A 21 -7.36 6.46 1.30
C ILE A 21 -8.74 6.18 1.90
N GLY A 22 -9.77 6.37 1.09
CA GLY A 22 -11.14 6.01 1.42
C GLY A 22 -11.54 4.61 0.94
N PRO A 23 -12.79 4.20 1.21
CA PRO A 23 -13.30 2.88 0.83
C PRO A 23 -13.30 2.64 -0.68
N GLU A 24 -13.51 3.67 -1.50
CA GLU A 24 -13.47 3.56 -2.96
C GLU A 24 -12.04 3.31 -3.46
N GLN A 25 -11.05 4.05 -2.96
CA GLN A 25 -9.65 3.85 -3.31
C GLN A 25 -9.15 2.47 -2.85
N ALA A 26 -9.49 2.05 -1.62
CA ALA A 26 -9.14 0.73 -1.12
C ALA A 26 -9.70 -0.39 -1.99
N ARG A 27 -10.96 -0.27 -2.45
CA ARG A 27 -11.56 -1.21 -3.41
C ARG A 27 -10.84 -1.19 -4.75
N ALA A 28 -10.46 -0.01 -5.25
CA ALA A 28 -9.72 0.11 -6.50
C ALA A 28 -8.35 -0.58 -6.43
N ILE A 29 -7.62 -0.45 -5.31
CA ILE A 29 -6.35 -1.15 -5.06
C ILE A 29 -6.54 -2.67 -5.09
N VAL A 30 -7.51 -3.19 -4.34
CA VAL A 30 -7.79 -4.63 -4.28
C VAL A 30 -8.21 -5.18 -5.63
N ARG A 31 -9.07 -4.45 -6.35
CA ARG A 31 -9.51 -4.83 -7.69
C ARG A 31 -8.36 -4.81 -8.69
N PHE A 32 -7.56 -3.75 -8.69
CA PHE A 32 -6.40 -3.64 -9.57
C PHE A 32 -5.44 -4.81 -9.38
N ARG A 33 -5.06 -5.14 -8.13
CA ARG A 33 -4.12 -6.25 -7.91
C ARG A 33 -4.68 -7.62 -8.27
N ALA A 34 -6.00 -7.79 -8.23
CA ALA A 34 -6.67 -9.01 -8.66
C ALA A 34 -6.71 -9.14 -10.19
N GLU A 35 -6.86 -8.03 -10.92
CA GLU A 35 -6.97 -8.01 -12.39
C GLU A 35 -5.61 -7.93 -13.09
N HIS A 36 -4.66 -7.19 -12.53
CA HIS A 36 -3.39 -6.84 -13.17
C HIS A 36 -2.15 -7.41 -12.46
N GLY A 37 -2.32 -8.04 -11.29
CA GLY A 37 -1.21 -8.51 -10.45
C GLY A 37 -0.68 -7.43 -9.51
N PRO A 38 0.42 -7.71 -8.78
CA PRO A 38 0.88 -6.86 -7.68
C PRO A 38 1.22 -5.42 -8.12
N ILE A 39 1.00 -4.50 -7.21
CA ILE A 39 1.39 -3.09 -7.35
C ILE A 39 2.89 -2.98 -7.14
N GLN A 40 3.59 -2.50 -8.18
CA GLN A 40 5.05 -2.52 -8.23
C GLN A 40 5.70 -1.37 -7.47
N ASP A 41 5.16 -0.15 -7.64
CA ASP A 41 5.74 1.05 -7.05
C ASP A 41 4.70 2.16 -6.84
N GLU A 42 5.11 3.20 -6.11
CA GLU A 42 4.27 4.34 -5.71
C GLU A 42 3.58 5.05 -6.89
N ARG A 43 4.21 5.05 -8.07
CA ARG A 43 3.63 5.67 -9.28
C ARG A 43 2.40 4.89 -9.73
N GLN A 44 2.50 3.56 -9.75
CA GLN A 44 1.39 2.68 -10.11
C GLN A 44 0.27 2.78 -9.06
N PHE A 45 0.64 2.87 -7.78
CA PHE A 45 -0.32 3.15 -6.71
C PHE A 45 -1.08 4.47 -6.92
N ALA A 46 -0.37 5.57 -7.19
CA ALA A 46 -0.95 6.89 -7.41
C ALA A 46 -1.95 6.90 -8.58
N LEU A 47 -1.66 6.16 -9.65
CA LEU A 47 -2.56 6.01 -10.81
C LEU A 47 -3.88 5.33 -10.41
N ILE A 48 -3.84 4.32 -9.54
CA ILE A 48 -5.03 3.57 -9.11
C ILE A 48 -5.92 4.43 -8.22
N VAL A 49 -5.32 5.11 -7.24
CA VAL A 49 -6.08 5.88 -6.25
C VAL A 49 -6.49 7.27 -6.75
N SER A 50 -6.04 7.65 -7.96
CA SER A 50 -6.25 8.98 -8.55
C SER A 50 -5.98 10.11 -7.55
N ALA A 51 -5.02 9.89 -6.65
CA ALA A 51 -4.78 10.80 -5.56
C ALA A 51 -4.12 12.08 -6.10
N ARG A 52 -4.59 13.22 -5.58
CA ARG A 52 -3.78 14.45 -5.48
C ARG A 52 -2.41 14.09 -4.85
N PRO A 53 -1.33 14.88 -5.05
CA PRO A 53 0.04 14.42 -4.83
C PRO A 53 0.17 13.66 -3.51
N LEU A 54 0.69 12.43 -3.57
CA LEU A 54 0.85 11.56 -2.41
C LEU A 54 1.53 12.35 -1.28
N ASP A 55 0.80 12.63 -0.20
CA ASP A 55 1.36 13.31 0.96
C ASP A 55 2.56 12.54 1.50
N GLY A 56 3.59 13.23 2.00
CA GLY A 56 4.80 12.58 2.52
C GLY A 56 4.51 11.50 3.57
N ALA A 57 3.51 11.74 4.43
CA ALA A 57 3.05 10.80 5.46
C ALA A 57 2.41 9.51 4.88
N LEU A 58 1.80 9.59 3.70
CA LEU A 58 1.28 8.42 2.99
C LEU A 58 2.44 7.58 2.48
N ARG A 59 3.42 8.21 1.82
CA ARG A 59 4.59 7.54 1.21
C ARG A 59 5.41 6.75 2.22
N GLU A 60 5.57 7.29 3.43
CA GLU A 60 6.31 6.63 4.53
C GLU A 60 5.65 5.33 5.02
N ARG A 61 4.35 5.15 4.76
CA ARG A 61 3.55 3.99 5.21
C ARG A 61 3.31 2.97 4.12
N LEU A 62 3.63 3.25 2.86
CA LEU A 62 3.39 2.33 1.75
C LEU A 62 4.51 1.29 1.66
N ASP A 63 4.12 0.02 1.64
CA ASP A 63 5.00 -1.10 1.38
C ASP A 63 4.50 -1.89 0.18
N PHE A 64 5.29 -1.88 -0.91
CA PHE A 64 4.95 -2.53 -2.17
C PHE A 64 5.55 -3.93 -2.29
N ASP A 65 6.17 -4.45 -1.23
CA ASP A 65 6.88 -5.72 -1.32
C ASP A 65 5.91 -6.88 -1.62
N PRO A 66 6.13 -7.63 -2.72
CA PRO A 66 5.26 -8.73 -3.09
C PRO A 66 5.63 -9.97 -2.29
N ALA A 67 5.08 -10.12 -1.07
CA ALA A 67 4.99 -11.34 -0.25
C ALA A 67 6.25 -12.18 0.05
N GLY A 68 7.36 -12.00 -0.67
CA GLY A 68 8.51 -12.88 -0.70
C GLY A 68 9.81 -12.23 -0.22
N ASN A 69 9.81 -10.94 0.12
CA ASN A 69 10.97 -10.26 0.67
C ASN A 69 10.65 -9.59 2.02
N THR A 70 9.84 -10.28 2.83
CA THR A 70 9.90 -10.09 4.28
C THR A 70 11.27 -10.58 4.75
N SER A 71 12.30 -9.75 4.63
CA SER A 71 13.32 -9.77 5.67
C SER A 71 12.55 -9.51 6.96
N PRO A 72 12.48 -10.47 7.90
CA PRO A 72 12.09 -10.12 9.23
C PRO A 72 13.09 -9.05 9.65
N GLU A 73 12.59 -7.87 9.95
CA GLU A 73 13.22 -6.96 10.88
C GLU A 73 13.69 -7.79 12.07
N ALA A 74 14.97 -8.15 12.07
CA ALA A 74 15.59 -8.91 13.13
C ALA A 74 15.49 -8.04 14.39
N PRO A 75 14.79 -8.48 15.45
CA PRO A 75 14.81 -7.76 16.70
C PRO A 75 16.19 -7.96 17.34
N GLY A 76 16.92 -6.84 17.48
CA GLY A 76 17.91 -6.59 18.53
C GLY A 76 19.08 -7.55 18.68
N ALA A 77 20.29 -7.04 18.45
CA ALA A 77 21.47 -7.38 19.22
C ALA A 77 22.26 -6.08 19.50
#